data_AF-A0A383DQQ0-F1
#
_entry.id   AF-A0A383DQQ0-F1
#
_cell.length_a   1.000
_cell.length_b   1.000
_cell.length_c   1.000
_cell.angle_alpha   90.00
_cell.angle_beta   90.00
_cell.angle_gamma   90.00
#
_symmetry.space_group_name_H-M   'P 1'
#
loop_
_entity.id
_entity.type
_entity.pdbx_description
1 polymer ?
#
loop_
_entity_poly.entity_id
_entity_poly.type
_entity_poly.pdbx_seq_one_letter_code
_entity_poly.pdbx_strand_id
1 'polypeptide(L)'
;TAKAYMNYVSSGMNAGGQPFTAMPGASALGQELGDIYGGKSPAGALTAQKMAKAFDTCLGTFLSVFQNTIITAPGLPGLIVGLADVLSAPNMSTMLFCNKLAKELNTYTLSAIVIGVIPDTPGIPFTGPIS
;
A
#
# COMPACT_ATOMS: atom_id res chain seq x y z
N THR A 1 5.95 9.28 6.77
CA THR A 1 5.66 8.35 5.67
C THR A 1 4.44 7.49 5.95
N ALA A 2 4.41 6.68 7.02
CA ALA A 2 3.24 5.84 7.35
C ALA A 2 1.92 6.61 7.50
N LYS A 3 1.90 7.72 8.26
CA LYS A 3 0.71 8.59 8.38
C LYS A 3 0.25 9.17 7.04
N ALA A 4 1.18 9.58 6.18
CA ALA A 4 0.85 10.10 4.86
C ALA A 4 0.25 9.01 3.95
N TYR A 5 0.79 7.80 4.01
CA TYR A 5 0.24 6.65 3.30
C TYR A 5 -1.15 6.29 3.80
N MET A 6 -1.36 6.24 5.12
CA MET A 6 -2.69 6.04 5.71
C MET A 6 -3.70 7.08 5.24
N ASN A 7 -3.33 8.37 5.27
CA ASN A 7 -4.22 9.44 4.80
C ASN A 7 -4.59 9.27 3.32
N TYR A 8 -3.62 8.88 2.48
CA TYR A 8 -3.85 8.60 1.06
C TYR A 8 -4.80 7.39 0.87
N VAL A 9 -4.57 6.28 1.57
CA VAL A 9 -5.43 5.09 1.47
C VAL A 9 -6.83 5.36 2.02
N SER A 10 -6.95 6.20 3.05
CA SER A 10 -8.23 6.51 3.71
C SER A 10 -9.21 7.30 2.85
N SER A 11 -8.75 7.95 1.78
CA SER A 11 -9.64 8.57 0.79
C SER A 11 -10.19 7.58 -0.24
N GLY A 12 -9.69 6.34 -0.25
CA GLY A 12 -10.11 5.31 -1.20
C GLY A 12 -11.46 4.68 -0.86
N MET A 13 -12.13 4.19 -1.89
CA MET A 13 -13.33 3.37 -1.82
C MET A 13 -13.06 1.99 -2.41
N ASN A 14 -13.80 0.98 -1.95
CA ASN A 14 -13.78 -0.32 -2.62
C ASN A 14 -14.56 -0.28 -3.94
N ALA A 15 -14.44 -1.32 -4.75
CA ALA A 15 -15.13 -1.43 -6.03
C ALA A 15 -16.67 -1.39 -5.95
N GLY A 16 -17.26 -1.58 -4.76
CA GLY A 16 -18.68 -1.38 -4.49
C GLY A 16 -19.06 0.06 -4.13
N GLY A 17 -18.13 1.01 -4.26
CA GLY A 17 -18.33 2.42 -3.90
C GLY A 17 -18.43 2.67 -2.40
N GLN A 18 -18.01 1.70 -1.57
CA GLN A 18 -18.14 1.81 -0.13
C GLN A 18 -16.88 2.41 0.50
N PRO A 19 -17.03 3.25 1.54
CA PRO A 19 -15.91 3.98 2.10
C PRO A 19 -14.96 3.09 2.90
N PHE A 20 -13.71 3.53 2.98
CA PHE A 20 -12.72 3.08 3.95
C PHE A 20 -13.25 3.14 5.38
N THR A 21 -12.89 2.16 6.21
CA THR A 21 -13.22 2.15 7.65
C THR A 21 -11.98 2.13 8.54
N ALA A 22 -10.97 1.30 8.20
CA ALA A 22 -9.76 1.19 9.00
C ALA A 22 -8.60 0.51 8.24
N MET A 23 -7.38 0.74 8.71
CA MET A 23 -6.17 0.01 8.29
C MET A 23 -5.23 -0.09 9.49
N PRO A 24 -5.48 -1.01 10.43
CA PRO A 24 -4.76 -1.09 11.71
C PRO A 24 -3.24 -1.27 11.55
N GLY A 25 -2.79 -1.88 10.44
CA GLY A 25 -1.38 -2.04 10.11
C GLY A 25 -0.63 -0.71 9.89
N ALA A 26 -1.33 0.41 9.70
CA ALA A 26 -0.71 1.73 9.55
C ALA A 26 0.11 2.15 10.78
N SER A 27 -0.29 1.69 11.97
CA SER A 27 0.43 1.94 13.22
C SER A 27 1.79 1.24 13.25
N ALA A 28 1.81 -0.05 12.88
CA ALA A 28 3.02 -0.85 12.79
C ALA A 28 3.97 -0.39 11.66
N LEU A 29 3.41 0.03 10.52
CA LEU A 29 4.18 0.52 9.37
C LEU A 29 5.14 1.66 9.75
N GLY A 30 4.72 2.55 10.65
CA GLY A 30 5.55 3.66 11.12
C GLY A 30 6.82 3.18 11.83
N GLN A 31 6.69 2.17 12.68
CA GLN A 31 7.80 1.58 13.42
C GLN A 31 8.70 0.77 12.47
N GLU A 32 8.12 -0.10 11.64
CA GLU A 32 8.88 -0.94 10.70
C GLU A 32 9.73 -0.10 9.74
N LEU A 33 9.16 0.98 9.19
CA LEU A 33 9.93 1.89 8.34
C LEU A 33 11.06 2.57 9.12
N GLY A 34 10.81 2.97 10.37
CA GLY A 34 11.84 3.51 11.27
C GLY A 34 12.99 2.54 11.47
N ASP A 35 12.70 1.27 11.73
CA ASP A 35 13.70 0.22 11.92
C ASP A 35 14.47 -0.08 10.63
N ILE A 36 13.79 -0.07 9.48
CA ILE A 36 14.42 -0.27 8.17
C ILE A 36 15.40 0.86 7.84
N TYR A 37 15.05 2.11 8.11
CA TYR A 37 15.94 3.25 7.90
C TYR A 37 17.05 3.35 8.96
N GLY A 38 16.78 2.94 10.20
CA GLY A 38 17.75 2.93 11.29
C GLY A 38 18.77 1.79 11.17
N GLY A 39 18.43 0.70 10.50
CA GLY A 39 19.33 -0.40 10.22
C GLY A 39 20.34 -0.06 9.13
N LYS A 40 21.64 -0.32 9.38
CA LYS A 40 22.64 -0.33 8.30
C LYS A 40 22.33 -1.49 7.34
N SER A 41 21.63 -1.21 6.25
CA SER A 41 21.45 -2.18 5.17
C SER A 41 22.66 -2.14 4.24
N PRO A 42 23.37 -3.26 4.02
CA PRO A 42 24.51 -3.31 3.11
C PRO A 42 24.11 -3.19 1.62
N ALA A 43 22.80 -3.22 1.29
CA ALA A 43 22.31 -3.12 -0.07
C ALA A 43 20.96 -2.38 -0.13
N GLY A 44 20.84 -1.37 -1.02
CA GLY A 44 19.59 -0.63 -1.25
C GLY A 44 18.43 -1.52 -1.72
N ALA A 45 18.73 -2.60 -2.46
CA ALA A 45 17.74 -3.59 -2.88
C ALA A 45 17.10 -4.34 -1.70
N LEU A 46 17.87 -4.67 -0.66
CA LEU A 46 17.31 -5.31 0.54
C LEU A 46 16.42 -4.34 1.32
N THR A 47 16.81 -3.06 1.38
CA THR A 47 15.96 -2.00 1.95
C THR A 47 14.65 -1.88 1.18
N ALA A 48 14.70 -1.87 -0.16
CA ALA A 48 13.51 -1.81 -1.02
C ALA A 48 12.56 -2.99 -0.76
N GLN A 49 13.08 -4.21 -0.68
CA GLN A 49 12.29 -5.40 -0.38
C GLN A 49 11.60 -5.32 0.99
N LYS A 50 12.35 -4.92 2.02
CA LYS A 50 11.79 -4.76 3.38
C LYS A 50 10.72 -3.68 3.42
N MET A 51 10.96 -2.53 2.76
CA MET A 51 9.98 -1.46 2.66
C MET A 51 8.73 -1.92 1.93
N ALA A 52 8.87 -2.56 0.76
CA ALA A 52 7.74 -3.08 -0.01
C ALA A 52 6.90 -4.05 0.83
N LYS A 53 7.55 -4.93 1.58
CA LYS A 53 6.88 -5.91 2.46
C LYS A 53 6.14 -5.24 3.62
N ALA A 54 6.69 -4.18 4.20
CA ALA A 54 6.02 -3.40 5.24
C ALA A 54 4.75 -2.71 4.70
N PHE A 55 4.84 -2.09 3.52
CA PHE A 55 3.68 -1.49 2.85
C PHE A 55 2.62 -2.53 2.46
N ASP A 56 3.05 -3.70 1.96
CA ASP A 56 2.19 -4.85 1.66
C ASP A 56 1.43 -5.33 2.89
N THR A 57 2.15 -5.58 3.98
CA THR A 57 1.57 -6.03 5.26
C THR A 57 0.57 -4.99 5.79
N CYS A 58 0.91 -3.70 5.69
CA CYS A 58 0.00 -2.62 6.06
C CYS A 58 -1.27 -2.63 5.21
N LEU A 59 -1.12 -2.65 3.88
CA LEU A 59 -2.25 -2.59 2.94
C LEU A 59 -3.15 -3.83 3.04
N GLY A 60 -2.58 -5.01 3.36
CA GLY A 60 -3.34 -6.22 3.63
C GLY A 60 -4.30 -6.12 4.82
N THR A 61 -4.16 -5.09 5.66
CA THR A 61 -5.10 -4.79 6.75
C THR A 61 -6.18 -3.78 6.38
N PHE A 62 -6.26 -3.33 5.13
CA PHE A 62 -7.30 -2.39 4.71
C PHE A 62 -8.70 -2.97 4.95
N LEU A 63 -9.60 -2.12 5.43
CA LEU A 63 -11.00 -2.43 5.68
C LEU A 63 -11.87 -1.33 5.08
N SER A 64 -12.98 -1.75 4.50
CA SER A 64 -14.02 -0.88 3.96
C SER A 64 -15.40 -1.46 4.31
N VAL A 65 -16.45 -0.65 4.18
CA VAL A 65 -17.81 -1.11 4.46
C VAL A 65 -18.19 -2.25 3.49
N PHE A 66 -18.84 -3.28 4.02
CA PHE A 66 -19.27 -4.50 3.31
C PHE A 66 -18.15 -5.34 2.69
N GLN A 67 -16.90 -5.09 3.09
CA GLN A 67 -15.77 -5.91 2.72
C GLN A 67 -15.78 -7.23 3.48
N ASN A 68 -15.56 -8.33 2.74
CA ASN A 68 -15.33 -9.64 3.33
C ASN A 68 -13.83 -9.94 3.42
N THR A 69 -13.08 -9.66 2.34
CA THR A 69 -11.65 -9.95 2.27
C THR A 69 -10.92 -8.97 1.37
N ILE A 70 -9.62 -8.81 1.63
CA ILE A 70 -8.67 -8.38 0.60
C ILE A 70 -8.04 -9.64 0.05
N ILE A 71 -8.12 -9.80 -1.26
CA ILE A 71 -7.66 -11.03 -1.91
C ILE A 71 -6.15 -10.99 -2.08
N THR A 72 -5.61 -9.89 -2.61
CA THR A 72 -4.18 -9.74 -2.89
C THR A 72 -3.88 -8.35 -3.46
N ALA A 73 -2.68 -7.84 -3.23
CA ALA A 73 -2.07 -6.78 -4.03
C ALA A 73 -1.05 -7.40 -5.01
N PRO A 74 -1.48 -7.88 -6.20
CA PRO A 74 -0.61 -8.50 -7.20
C PRO A 74 0.57 -7.61 -7.63
N GLY A 75 0.51 -6.30 -7.38
CA GLY A 75 1.57 -5.35 -7.70
C GLY A 75 2.84 -5.44 -6.85
N LEU A 76 2.93 -6.35 -5.85
CA LEU A 76 4.07 -6.40 -4.94
C LEU A 76 5.43 -6.57 -5.65
N PRO A 77 5.58 -7.47 -6.64
CA PRO A 77 6.83 -7.56 -7.41
C PRO A 77 7.19 -6.25 -8.10
N GLY A 78 6.19 -5.52 -8.63
CA GLY A 78 6.37 -4.20 -9.24
C GLY A 78 6.83 -3.17 -8.23
N LEU A 79 6.22 -3.14 -7.03
CA LEU A 79 6.63 -2.25 -5.95
C LEU A 79 8.08 -2.50 -5.52
N ILE A 80 8.50 -3.77 -5.38
CA ILE A 80 9.87 -4.12 -5.02
C ILE A 80 10.86 -3.55 -6.04
N VAL A 81 10.59 -3.74 -7.34
CA VAL A 81 11.44 -3.23 -8.42
C VAL A 81 11.46 -1.70 -8.42
N GLY A 82 10.30 -1.06 -8.36
CA GLY A 82 10.19 0.40 -8.34
C GLY A 82 10.89 1.04 -7.15
N LEU A 83 10.74 0.47 -5.95
CA LEU A 83 11.46 0.95 -4.76
C LEU A 83 12.97 0.71 -4.86
N ALA A 84 13.41 -0.40 -5.44
CA ALA A 84 14.83 -0.66 -5.65
C ALA A 84 15.45 0.39 -6.59
N ASP A 85 14.76 0.74 -7.67
CA ASP A 85 15.18 1.78 -8.61
C ASP A 85 15.22 3.16 -7.94
N VAL A 86 14.21 3.49 -7.13
CA VAL A 86 14.13 4.77 -6.42
C VAL A 86 15.23 4.92 -5.37
N LEU A 87 15.50 3.87 -4.59
CA LEU A 87 16.52 3.89 -3.54
C LEU A 87 17.95 3.78 -4.06
N SER A 88 18.14 3.23 -5.27
CA SER A 88 19.47 3.04 -5.87
C SER A 88 19.89 4.19 -6.80
N ALA A 89 19.00 5.16 -7.05
CA ALA A 89 19.29 6.23 -7.98
C ALA A 89 20.29 7.26 -7.40
N PRO A 90 21.46 7.46 -8.04
CA PRO A 90 22.45 8.42 -7.56
C PRO A 90 21.97 9.87 -7.78
N ASN A 91 22.25 10.75 -6.82
CA ASN A 91 22.02 12.21 -6.93
C ASN A 91 20.57 12.64 -7.23
N MET A 92 19.57 11.88 -6.78
CA MET A 92 18.17 12.25 -6.92
C MET A 92 17.81 13.43 -6.00
N SER A 93 17.15 14.45 -6.52
CA SER A 93 16.61 15.52 -5.67
C SER A 93 15.51 14.99 -4.76
N THR A 94 15.36 15.58 -3.57
CA THR A 94 14.33 15.17 -2.60
C THR A 94 12.92 15.18 -3.20
N MET A 95 12.62 16.17 -4.05
CA MET A 95 11.32 16.24 -4.72
C MET A 95 11.15 15.07 -5.71
N LEU A 96 12.14 14.80 -6.55
CA LEU A 96 12.05 13.70 -7.51
C LEU A 96 11.91 12.35 -6.80
N PHE A 97 12.62 12.16 -5.69
CA PHE A 97 12.51 10.97 -4.83
C PHE A 97 11.08 10.79 -4.31
N CYS A 98 10.51 11.82 -3.68
CA CYS A 98 9.16 11.76 -3.13
C CYS A 98 8.10 11.50 -4.21
N ASN A 99 8.22 12.11 -5.39
CA ASN A 99 7.30 11.88 -6.50
C ASN A 99 7.35 10.44 -7.01
N LYS A 100 8.55 9.88 -7.20
CA LYS A 100 8.69 8.50 -7.65
C LYS A 100 8.18 7.51 -6.59
N LEU A 101 8.55 7.72 -5.33
CA LEU A 101 8.05 6.90 -4.22
C LEU A 101 6.51 6.92 -4.16
N ALA A 102 5.91 8.11 -4.27
CA ALA A 102 4.46 8.25 -4.29
C ALA A 102 3.82 7.54 -5.49
N LYS A 103 4.43 7.61 -6.68
CA LYS A 103 3.96 6.92 -7.88
C LYS A 103 3.96 5.40 -7.71
N GLU A 104 5.04 4.84 -7.19
CA GLU A 104 5.14 3.38 -6.99
C GLU A 104 4.13 2.89 -5.95
N LEU A 105 3.99 3.62 -4.83
CA LEU A 105 2.99 3.31 -3.80
C LEU A 105 1.55 3.46 -4.32
N ASN A 106 1.26 4.48 -5.13
CA ASN A 106 -0.04 4.67 -5.76
C ASN A 106 -0.36 3.50 -6.70
N THR A 107 0.56 3.17 -7.60
CA THR A 107 0.40 2.07 -8.56
C THR A 107 0.17 0.73 -7.83
N TYR A 108 0.92 0.50 -6.75
CA TYR A 108 0.74 -0.67 -5.90
C TYR A 108 -0.64 -0.70 -5.22
N THR A 109 -1.05 0.42 -4.62
CA THR A 109 -2.32 0.51 -3.87
C THR A 109 -3.52 0.29 -4.79
N LEU A 110 -3.50 0.87 -5.99
CA LEU A 110 -4.53 0.67 -7.01
C LEU A 110 -4.56 -0.76 -7.56
N SER A 111 -3.50 -1.55 -7.38
CA SER A 111 -3.49 -2.96 -7.76
C SER A 111 -4.20 -3.86 -6.76
N ALA A 112 -4.44 -3.39 -5.52
CA ALA A 112 -5.05 -4.20 -4.47
C ALA A 112 -6.51 -4.52 -4.77
N ILE A 113 -6.88 -5.80 -4.64
CA ILE A 113 -8.22 -6.29 -4.94
C ILE A 113 -9.00 -6.47 -3.64
N VAL A 114 -10.14 -5.78 -3.55
CA VAL A 114 -11.09 -5.87 -2.43
C VAL A 114 -12.33 -6.64 -2.89
N ILE A 115 -12.80 -7.58 -2.06
CA ILE A 115 -14.03 -8.34 -2.28
C ILE A 115 -15.01 -8.13 -1.13
N GLY A 116 -16.28 -7.98 -1.50
CA GLY A 116 -17.36 -7.89 -0.54
C GLY A 116 -18.73 -8.07 -1.19
N VAL A 117 -19.78 -7.85 -0.38
CA VAL A 117 -21.17 -8.01 -0.79
C VAL A 117 -22.00 -6.91 -0.16
N ILE A 118 -22.60 -6.05 -0.99
CA ILE A 118 -23.54 -5.03 -0.52
C ILE A 118 -24.85 -5.73 -0.10
N PRO A 119 -25.38 -5.46 1.11
CA PRO A 119 -26.65 -6.02 1.56
C PRO A 119 -27.80 -5.53 0.68
N ASP A 120 -28.37 -6.45 -0.09
CA ASP A 120 -29.62 -6.30 -0.83
C ASP A 120 -30.28 -7.69 -0.91
N THR A 121 -31.48 -7.83 -1.45
CA THR A 121 -32.11 -9.14 -1.70
C THR A 121 -32.05 -9.42 -3.20
N PRO A 122 -31.09 -10.21 -3.73
CA PRO A 122 -30.29 -11.26 -3.08
C PRO A 122 -28.83 -10.90 -2.73
N GLY A 123 -28.44 -9.62 -2.80
CA GLY A 123 -27.11 -9.11 -2.43
C GLY A 123 -26.24 -8.87 -3.66
N ILE A 124 -25.47 -7.78 -3.65
CA ILE A 124 -24.68 -7.36 -4.82
C ILE A 124 -23.20 -7.59 -4.53
N PRO A 125 -22.58 -8.65 -5.10
CA PRO A 125 -21.15 -8.89 -4.94
C PRO A 125 -20.35 -7.81 -5.68
N PHE A 126 -19.23 -7.41 -5.10
CA PHE A 126 -18.23 -6.59 -5.77
C PHE A 126 -16.85 -7.22 -5.65
N THR A 127 -16.04 -7.00 -6.67
CA THR A 127 -14.63 -7.40 -6.72
C THR A 127 -13.91 -6.39 -7.61
N GLY A 128 -12.85 -5.78 -7.10
CA GLY A 128 -12.09 -4.84 -7.90
C GLY A 128 -11.11 -4.01 -7.08
N PRO A 129 -10.47 -3.02 -7.73
CA PRO A 129 -9.43 -2.22 -7.11
C PRO A 129 -9.98 -1.26 -6.06
N ILE A 130 -9.07 -0.69 -5.27
CA ILE A 130 -9.33 0.53 -4.49
C ILE A 130 -9.30 1.72 -5.46
N SER A 131 -10.30 2.62 -5.37
CA SER A 131 -10.44 3.83 -6.21
C SER A 131 -10.47 5.10 -5.40
#